data_AF-A0A162FUI7-F1
#
_entry.id   AF-A0A162FUI7-F1
#
_cell.length_a   1.000
_cell.length_b   1.000
_cell.length_c   1.000
_cell.angle_alpha   90.00
_cell.angle_beta   90.00
_cell.angle_gamma   90.00
#
_symmetry.space_group_name_H-M   'P 1'
#
loop_
_entity.id
_entity.type
_entity.pdbx_description
1 polymer ?
#
loop_
_entity_poly.entity_id
_entity_poly.type
_entity_poly.pdbx_seq_one_letter_code
_entity_poly.pdbx_strand_id
1 'polypeptide(L)'
;MIGVVCDEIQRIYYEVEPDLPGRKYPTPTITTPIGYAAENPRFMKWIFTNDDTVEERAAEMTQAVVDIGIPYMRKHASLDAVRTTLSGINMIPHARVARERLAVTILVQDGRDAARAHIEAELAKIAGKDDPSTRVDRDFANKFLAYIDRIAP
;
A
#
# COMPACT_ATOMS: atom_id res chain seq x y z
N MET A 1 6.18 -5.27 11.48
CA MET A 1 5.85 -4.81 10.12
C MET A 1 6.70 -3.58 9.83
N ILE A 2 7.10 -3.36 8.58
CA ILE A 2 7.70 -2.10 8.12
C ILE A 2 6.78 -1.50 7.08
N GLY A 3 6.53 -0.20 7.16
CA GLY A 3 5.70 0.52 6.20
C GLY A 3 6.41 1.73 5.62
N VAL A 4 6.09 2.05 4.37
CA VAL A 4 6.48 3.32 3.74
C VAL A 4 5.22 4.12 3.48
N VAL A 5 5.21 5.35 3.98
CA VAL A 5 4.12 6.31 3.82
C VAL A 5 4.51 7.26 2.69
N CYS A 6 3.63 7.42 1.72
CA CYS A 6 3.70 8.53 0.77
C CYS A 6 2.49 9.43 1.01
N ASP A 7 2.74 10.57 1.63
CA ASP A 7 1.70 11.47 2.16
C ASP A 7 0.71 11.91 1.10
N GLU A 8 1.18 12.20 -0.11
CA GLU A 8 0.34 12.63 -1.22
C GLU A 8 -0.60 11.51 -1.69
N ILE A 9 -0.08 10.30 -1.92
CA ILE A 9 -0.89 9.12 -2.27
C ILE A 9 -1.92 8.86 -1.16
N GLN A 10 -1.49 8.94 0.09
CA GLN A 10 -2.37 8.70 1.22
C GLN A 10 -3.49 9.73 1.33
N ARG A 11 -3.17 11.02 1.18
CA ARG A 11 -4.15 12.10 1.19
C ARG A 11 -5.20 11.87 0.11
N ILE A 12 -4.78 11.65 -1.14
CA ILE A 12 -5.69 11.44 -2.26
C ILE A 12 -6.53 10.18 -2.04
N TYR A 13 -5.92 9.08 -1.60
CA TYR A 13 -6.64 7.84 -1.33
C TYR A 13 -7.77 8.04 -0.29
N TYR A 14 -7.54 8.81 0.77
CA TYR A 14 -8.58 9.13 1.73
C TYR A 14 -9.58 10.21 1.27
N GLU A 15 -9.24 11.03 0.27
CA GLU A 15 -10.21 11.90 -0.39
C GLU A 15 -11.16 11.11 -1.29
N VAL A 16 -10.67 10.04 -1.92
CA VAL A 16 -11.45 9.10 -2.74
C VAL A 16 -12.30 8.18 -1.87
N GLU A 17 -11.75 7.70 -0.75
CA GLU A 17 -12.42 6.81 0.21
C GLU A 17 -12.61 7.51 1.58
N PRO A 18 -13.55 8.46 1.70
CA PRO A 18 -13.71 9.28 2.91
C PRO A 18 -14.18 8.49 4.14
N ASP A 19 -14.84 7.36 3.94
CA ASP A 19 -15.44 6.54 5.00
C ASP A 19 -14.43 5.58 5.67
N LEU A 20 -13.19 5.50 5.16
CA LEU A 20 -12.18 4.62 5.75
C LEU A 20 -11.74 5.12 7.14
N PRO A 21 -11.66 4.24 8.16
CA PRO A 21 -11.34 4.63 9.55
C PRO A 21 -9.89 5.11 9.78
N GLY A 22 -9.07 5.16 8.73
CA GLY A 22 -7.64 5.45 8.80
C GLY A 22 -7.22 6.91 8.62
N ARG A 23 -8.15 7.88 8.51
CA ARG A 23 -7.78 9.30 8.40
C ARG A 23 -7.03 9.84 9.64
N LYS A 24 -7.28 9.27 10.82
CA LYS A 24 -6.60 9.66 12.08
C LYS A 24 -5.29 8.92 12.30
N TYR A 25 -5.09 7.77 11.64
CA TYR A 25 -3.93 6.92 11.80
C TYR A 25 -3.42 6.51 10.42
N PRO A 26 -2.35 7.15 9.91
CA PRO A 26 -1.90 6.91 8.56
C PRO A 26 -1.56 5.43 8.36
N THR A 27 -2.27 4.79 7.44
CA THR A 27 -1.93 3.44 6.98
C THR A 27 -0.81 3.55 5.94
N PRO A 28 0.32 2.85 6.10
CA PRO A 28 1.42 2.95 5.15
C PRO A 28 0.99 2.58 3.74
N THR A 29 1.43 3.33 2.73
CA THR A 29 1.12 3.13 1.30
C THR A 29 1.51 1.73 0.84
N ILE A 30 2.70 1.28 1.25
CA ILE A 30 3.15 -0.11 1.15
C ILE A 30 3.61 -0.59 2.53
N THR A 31 3.47 -1.88 2.80
CA THR A 31 3.89 -2.46 4.08
C THR A 31 4.32 -3.90 3.87
N THR A 32 5.22 -4.43 4.69
CA THR A 32 5.62 -5.83 4.61
C THR A 32 6.08 -6.34 5.98
N PRO A 33 5.93 -7.63 6.29
CA PRO A 33 6.60 -8.22 7.44
C PRO A 33 8.12 -8.08 7.27
N ILE A 34 8.81 -7.65 8.33
CA ILE A 34 10.25 -7.37 8.26
C ILE A 34 11.09 -8.55 7.80
N GLY A 35 10.76 -9.76 8.23
CA GLY A 35 11.46 -10.95 7.77
C GLY A 35 11.28 -11.27 6.29
N TYR A 36 10.22 -10.75 5.64
CA TYR A 36 9.99 -10.88 4.20
C TYR A 36 10.64 -9.75 3.38
N ALA A 37 11.17 -8.71 4.05
CA ALA A 37 11.96 -7.66 3.42
C ALA A 37 13.45 -8.02 3.29
N ALA A 38 13.90 -9.09 3.95
CA ALA A 38 15.28 -9.58 3.88
C ALA A 38 15.60 -10.25 2.54
N GLU A 39 16.88 -10.31 2.17
CA GLU A 39 17.34 -11.01 0.96
C GLU A 39 16.98 -12.51 0.94
N ASN A 40 17.01 -13.13 2.12
CA ASN A 40 16.52 -14.49 2.34
C ASN A 40 15.26 -14.44 3.23
N PRO A 41 14.06 -14.40 2.62
CA PRO A 41 12.81 -14.22 3.36
C PRO A 41 12.59 -15.32 4.40
N ARG A 42 12.36 -14.90 5.65
CA ARG A 42 12.01 -15.83 6.74
C ARG A 42 10.97 -15.21 7.66
N PHE A 43 10.16 -16.05 8.29
CA PHE A 43 9.26 -15.54 9.32
C PHE A 43 10.07 -15.14 10.56
N MET A 44 10.03 -13.86 10.90
CA MET A 44 10.66 -13.31 12.12
C MET A 44 9.58 -12.93 13.11
N LYS A 45 9.69 -13.45 14.34
CA LYS A 45 8.77 -13.16 15.44
C LYS A 45 9.59 -12.88 16.69
N TRP A 46 9.31 -11.74 17.32
CA TRP A 46 9.81 -11.41 18.65
C TRP A 46 8.66 -11.59 19.63
N ILE A 47 8.86 -12.44 20.62
CA ILE A 47 7.91 -12.66 21.71
C ILE A 47 8.59 -12.14 22.97
N PHE A 48 7.94 -11.21 23.64
CA PHE A 48 8.42 -10.67 24.91
C PHE A 48 7.74 -11.42 26.05
N THR A 49 8.55 -11.98 26.95
CA THR A 49 8.16 -12.66 28.18
C THR A 49 8.78 -11.93 29.37
N ASN A 50 8.27 -12.10 30.60
CA ASN A 50 8.82 -11.43 31.78
C ASN A 50 10.04 -12.17 32.38
N ASP A 51 10.88 -12.74 31.53
CA ASP A 51 12.12 -13.41 31.92
C ASP A 51 13.35 -12.56 31.54
N ASP A 52 14.54 -13.06 31.85
CA ASP A 52 15.80 -12.35 31.62
C ASP A 52 16.20 -12.26 30.13
N THR A 53 15.33 -12.65 29.18
CA THR A 53 15.63 -12.60 27.74
C THR A 53 15.11 -11.35 27.04
N VAL A 54 14.41 -10.46 27.75
CA VAL A 54 13.78 -9.25 27.17
C VAL A 54 14.79 -8.36 26.45
N GLU A 55 15.92 -8.10 27.08
CA GLU A 55 16.98 -7.23 26.55
C GLU A 55 17.59 -7.82 25.27
N GLU A 56 17.83 -9.13 25.24
CA GLU A 56 18.35 -9.83 24.07
C GLU A 56 17.35 -9.77 22.91
N ARG A 57 16.05 -10.00 23.18
CA ARG A 57 14.99 -9.90 22.17
C ARG A 57 14.81 -8.48 21.64
N ALA A 58 14.94 -7.48 22.50
CA ALA A 58 14.88 -6.08 22.10
C ALA A 58 16.09 -5.71 21.21
N ALA A 59 17.29 -6.21 21.54
CA ALA A 59 18.49 -6.01 20.75
C ALA A 59 18.36 -6.68 19.36
N GLU A 60 17.92 -7.94 19.29
CA GLU A 60 17.65 -8.65 18.02
C GLU A 60 16.66 -7.90 17.13
N MET A 61 15.57 -7.39 17.72
CA MET A 61 14.55 -6.63 17.00
C MET A 61 15.11 -5.32 16.45
N THR A 62 15.85 -4.60 17.28
CA THR A 62 16.47 -3.32 16.89
C THR A 62 17.47 -3.54 15.76
N GLN A 63 18.29 -4.57 15.86
CA GLN A 63 19.26 -4.91 14.83
C GLN A 63 18.58 -5.27 13.50
N ALA A 64 17.48 -6.03 13.54
CA ALA A 64 16.69 -6.31 12.34
C ALA A 64 16.11 -5.05 11.69
N VAL A 65 15.67 -4.07 12.49
CA VAL A 65 15.21 -2.77 11.96
C VAL A 65 16.36 -2.03 11.26
N VAL A 66 17.55 -2.04 11.83
CA VAL A 66 18.74 -1.41 11.22
C VAL A 66 19.15 -2.11 9.93
N ASP A 67 19.25 -3.45 9.96
CA ASP A 67 19.81 -4.24 8.87
C ASP A 67 18.84 -4.49 7.73
N ILE A 68 17.54 -4.52 8.01
CA ILE A 68 16.50 -4.87 7.02
C ILE A 68 15.53 -3.70 6.85
N GLY A 69 15.04 -3.14 7.96
CA GLY A 69 14.01 -2.10 7.94
C GLY A 69 14.44 -0.82 7.24
N ILE A 70 15.58 -0.26 7.64
CA ILE A 70 16.10 0.98 7.06
C ILE A 70 16.44 0.79 5.57
N PRO A 71 17.16 -0.27 5.14
CA PRO A 71 17.38 -0.54 3.72
C PRO A 71 16.08 -0.70 2.92
N TYR A 72 15.09 -1.40 3.47
CA TYR A 72 13.78 -1.55 2.82
C TYR A 72 13.10 -0.18 2.60
N MET A 73 13.09 0.68 3.62
CA MET A 73 12.51 2.03 3.51
C MET A 73 13.25 2.85 2.46
N ARG A 74 14.59 2.82 2.44
CA ARG A 74 15.41 3.54 1.45
C ARG A 74 15.18 3.04 0.03
N LYS A 75 15.06 1.72 -0.17
CA LYS A 75 14.75 1.10 -1.48
C LYS A 75 13.43 1.60 -2.07
N HIS A 76 12.48 1.98 -1.21
CA HIS A 76 11.16 2.45 -1.62
C HIS A 76 10.95 3.95 -1.41
N ALA A 77 12.04 4.73 -1.34
CA ALA A 77 11.99 6.18 -1.17
C ALA A 77 11.64 6.96 -2.46
N SER A 78 11.21 6.28 -3.52
CA SER A 78 10.78 6.89 -4.79
C SER A 78 9.40 6.38 -5.21
N LEU A 79 8.66 7.23 -5.93
CA LEU A 79 7.34 6.86 -6.46
C LEU A 79 7.42 5.66 -7.42
N ASP A 80 8.48 5.55 -8.22
CA ASP A 80 8.69 4.39 -9.12
C ASP A 80 8.85 3.08 -8.36
N ALA A 81 9.57 3.09 -7.23
CA ALA A 81 9.72 1.92 -6.39
C ALA A 81 8.40 1.56 -5.71
N VAL A 82 7.63 2.56 -5.24
CA VAL A 82 6.28 2.36 -4.68
C VAL A 82 5.34 1.77 -5.73
N ARG A 83 5.30 2.33 -6.95
CA ARG A 83 4.50 1.81 -8.07
C ARG A 83 4.87 0.38 -8.41
N THR A 84 6.16 0.10 -8.53
CA THR A 84 6.66 -1.26 -8.82
C THR A 84 6.15 -2.25 -7.78
N THR A 85 6.26 -1.92 -6.49
CA THR A 85 5.77 -2.77 -5.41
C THR A 85 4.25 -2.95 -5.44
N LEU A 86 3.47 -1.88 -5.62
CA LEU A 86 2.01 -1.95 -5.70
C LEU A 86 1.50 -2.72 -6.93
N SER A 87 2.25 -2.73 -8.03
CA SER A 87 1.93 -3.51 -9.24
C SER A 87 2.21 -5.01 -9.12
N GLY A 88 3.01 -5.41 -8.12
CA GLY A 88 3.38 -6.81 -7.88
C GLY A 88 2.35 -7.61 -7.09
N ILE A 89 2.78 -8.78 -6.63
CA ILE A 89 1.98 -9.62 -5.72
C ILE A 89 2.05 -9.03 -4.31
N ASN A 90 0.93 -8.53 -3.82
CA ASN A 90 0.83 -7.87 -2.52
C ASN A 90 0.01 -8.71 -1.54
N MET A 91 0.66 -9.20 -0.48
CA MET A 91 -0.04 -9.80 0.67
C MET A 91 -0.52 -8.73 1.64
N ILE A 92 0.29 -7.69 1.87
CA ILE A 92 -0.01 -6.56 2.74
C ILE A 92 0.53 -5.32 2.02
N PRO A 93 -0.27 -4.26 1.76
CA PRO A 93 -1.72 -4.25 1.91
C PRO A 93 -2.38 -5.35 1.05
N HIS A 94 -3.60 -5.76 1.41
CA HIS A 94 -4.35 -6.76 0.66
C HIS A 94 -4.40 -6.36 -0.83
N ALA A 95 -4.31 -7.32 -1.74
CA ALA A 95 -4.18 -7.09 -3.19
C ALA A 95 -5.16 -6.04 -3.76
N ARG A 96 -6.39 -5.99 -3.25
CA ARG A 96 -7.36 -4.95 -3.60
C ARG A 96 -6.87 -3.53 -3.26
N VAL A 97 -6.48 -3.29 -2.01
CA VAL A 97 -5.97 -1.99 -1.55
C VAL A 97 -4.66 -1.62 -2.27
N ALA A 98 -3.84 -2.61 -2.64
CA ALA A 98 -2.67 -2.37 -3.49
C ALA A 98 -3.05 -1.82 -4.87
N ARG A 99 -4.08 -2.38 -5.53
CA ARG A 99 -4.60 -1.86 -6.81
C ARG A 99 -5.19 -0.46 -6.68
N GLU A 100 -5.98 -0.22 -5.64
CA GLU A 100 -6.59 1.09 -5.39
C GLU A 100 -5.51 2.17 -5.21
N ARG A 101 -4.47 1.88 -4.41
CA ARG A 101 -3.32 2.78 -4.23
C ARG A 101 -2.44 2.89 -5.47
N LEU A 102 -2.35 1.85 -6.30
CA LEU A 102 -1.66 1.90 -7.58
C LEU A 102 -2.32 2.92 -8.51
N ALA A 103 -3.66 2.95 -8.58
CA ALA A 103 -4.39 3.94 -9.37
C ALA A 103 -4.09 5.37 -8.90
N VAL A 104 -4.08 5.60 -7.58
CA VAL A 104 -3.67 6.90 -7.01
C VAL A 104 -2.20 7.22 -7.32
N THR A 105 -1.31 6.24 -7.27
CA THR A 105 0.12 6.42 -7.60
C THR A 105 0.29 6.84 -9.06
N ILE A 106 -0.44 6.22 -9.98
CA ILE A 106 -0.45 6.59 -11.41
C ILE A 106 -0.98 8.02 -11.58
N LEU A 107 -2.01 8.43 -10.83
CA LEU A 107 -2.50 9.81 -10.87
C LEU A 107 -1.42 10.82 -10.46
N VAL A 108 -0.68 10.54 -9.40
CA VAL A 108 0.40 11.42 -8.89
C VAL A 108 1.56 11.48 -9.87
N GLN A 109 1.93 10.36 -10.51
CA GLN A 109 3.11 10.30 -11.39
C GLN A 109 2.82 10.72 -12.84
N ASP A 110 1.75 10.18 -13.42
CA ASP A 110 1.48 10.22 -14.86
C ASP A 110 0.28 11.12 -15.20
N GLY A 111 -0.45 11.59 -14.18
CA GLY A 111 -1.58 12.49 -14.35
C GLY A 111 -2.91 11.79 -14.63
N ARG A 112 -3.93 12.62 -14.89
CA ARG A 112 -5.34 12.23 -14.92
C ARG A 112 -5.67 11.21 -16.01
N ASP A 113 -5.22 11.46 -17.23
CA ASP A 113 -5.57 10.61 -18.38
C ASP A 113 -4.99 9.20 -18.21
N ALA A 114 -3.77 9.09 -17.69
CA ALA A 114 -3.15 7.81 -17.39
C ALA A 114 -3.89 7.06 -16.26
N ALA A 115 -4.27 7.76 -15.19
CA ALA A 115 -5.00 7.17 -14.08
C ALA A 115 -6.41 6.70 -14.48
N ARG A 116 -7.10 7.49 -15.31
CA ARG A 116 -8.39 7.15 -15.90
C ARG A 116 -8.27 5.90 -16.78
N ALA A 117 -7.34 5.90 -17.73
CA ALA A 117 -7.11 4.76 -18.62
C ALA A 117 -6.79 3.48 -17.83
N HIS A 118 -6.02 3.58 -16.75
CA HIS A 118 -5.72 2.45 -15.87
C HIS A 118 -6.98 1.87 -15.22
N ILE A 119 -7.82 2.70 -14.60
CA ILE A 119 -9.02 2.23 -13.89
C ILE A 119 -10.09 1.72 -14.86
N GLU A 120 -10.25 2.34 -16.02
CA GLU A 120 -11.15 1.85 -17.07
C GLU A 120 -10.68 0.46 -17.59
N ALA A 121 -9.38 0.24 -17.71
CA ALA A 121 -8.83 -1.08 -18.05
C ALA A 121 -9.07 -2.13 -16.95
N GLU A 122 -8.95 -1.77 -15.67
CA GLU A 122 -9.28 -2.67 -14.55
C GLU A 122 -10.78 -3.01 -14.53
N LEU A 123 -11.66 -2.03 -14.76
CA LEU A 123 -13.10 -2.24 -14.87
C LEU A 123 -13.46 -3.20 -16.02
N ALA A 124 -12.78 -3.09 -17.17
CA ALA A 124 -12.99 -3.98 -18.31
C ALA A 124 -12.72 -5.46 -17.97
N LYS A 125 -11.74 -5.75 -17.09
CA LYS A 125 -11.41 -7.13 -16.66
C LYS A 125 -12.50 -7.80 -15.82
N ILE A 126 -13.40 -7.00 -15.26
CA ILE A 126 -14.53 -7.47 -14.42
C ILE A 126 -15.90 -7.20 -15.07
N ALA A 127 -15.91 -6.79 -16.35
CA ALA A 127 -17.14 -6.62 -17.11
C ALA A 127 -17.93 -7.94 -17.15
N GLY A 128 -19.23 -7.88 -16.86
CA GLY A 128 -20.14 -9.03 -16.87
C GLY A 128 -20.05 -9.97 -15.66
N LYS A 129 -19.17 -9.72 -14.69
CA LYS A 129 -19.15 -10.46 -13.41
C LYS A 129 -20.05 -9.75 -12.39
N ASP A 130 -20.84 -10.44 -11.59
CA ASP A 130 -21.69 -9.79 -10.57
C ASP A 130 -21.59 -10.49 -9.21
N ASP A 131 -20.36 -10.63 -8.73
CA ASP A 131 -20.07 -11.12 -7.39
C ASP A 131 -19.77 -9.96 -6.43
N PRO A 132 -19.90 -10.17 -5.10
CA PRO A 132 -19.68 -9.12 -4.11
C PRO A 132 -18.32 -8.41 -4.20
N SER A 133 -17.26 -9.08 -4.67
CA SER A 133 -15.93 -8.46 -4.78
C SER A 133 -15.89 -7.43 -5.91
N THR A 134 -16.52 -7.74 -7.05
CA THR A 134 -16.60 -6.84 -8.21
C THR A 134 -17.45 -5.60 -7.94
N ARG A 135 -18.43 -5.69 -7.03
CA ARG A 135 -19.20 -4.51 -6.57
C ARG A 135 -18.32 -3.51 -5.83
N VAL A 136 -17.39 -3.99 -4.99
CA VAL A 136 -16.46 -3.11 -4.27
C VAL A 136 -15.44 -2.48 -5.22
N ASP A 137 -14.90 -3.27 -6.16
CA ASP A 137 -13.97 -2.72 -7.17
C ASP A 137 -14.64 -1.62 -8.02
N ARG A 138 -15.93 -1.79 -8.38
CA ARG A 138 -16.72 -0.75 -9.08
C ARG A 138 -16.97 0.48 -8.22
N ASP A 139 -17.28 0.30 -6.94
CA ASP A 139 -17.53 1.42 -6.02
C ASP A 139 -16.31 2.33 -5.92
N PHE A 140 -15.13 1.73 -5.69
CA PHE A 140 -13.87 2.47 -5.70
C PHE A 140 -13.63 3.17 -7.05
N ALA A 141 -13.77 2.44 -8.17
CA ALA A 141 -13.53 3.00 -9.49
C ALA A 141 -14.43 4.21 -9.78
N ASN A 142 -15.72 4.15 -9.43
CA ASN A 142 -16.66 5.25 -9.60
C ASN A 142 -16.26 6.48 -8.76
N LYS A 143 -15.92 6.28 -7.48
CA LYS A 143 -15.43 7.34 -6.59
C LYS A 143 -14.15 7.97 -7.13
N PHE A 144 -13.22 7.15 -7.63
CA PHE A 144 -11.94 7.60 -8.16
C PHE A 144 -12.10 8.39 -9.47
N LEU A 145 -12.96 7.93 -10.39
CA LEU A 145 -13.26 8.68 -11.62
C LEU A 145 -13.94 10.02 -11.30
N ALA A 146 -14.91 10.04 -10.37
CA ALA A 146 -15.53 11.28 -9.90
C ALA A 146 -14.51 12.23 -9.25
N TYR A 147 -13.52 11.68 -8.53
CA TYR A 147 -12.42 12.46 -7.99
C TYR A 147 -11.58 13.11 -9.11
N ILE A 148 -11.19 12.34 -10.12
CA ILE A 148 -10.42 12.83 -11.28
C ILE A 148 -11.17 13.96 -12.00
N ASP A 149 -12.48 13.82 -12.19
CA ASP A 149 -13.30 14.83 -12.87
C ASP A 149 -13.43 16.12 -12.06
N ARG A 150 -13.51 16.02 -10.73
CA ARG A 150 -13.60 17.18 -9.83
C ARG A 150 -12.32 18.01 -9.80
N ILE A 151 -11.15 17.39 -10.00
CA ILE A 151 -9.86 18.09 -10.01
C ILE A 151 -9.49 18.61 -11.41
N ALA A 152 -10.41 18.53 -12.38
CA ALA A 152 -10.24 19.16 -13.68
C ALA A 152 -10.50 20.67 -13.62
N PRO A 153 -9.69 21.50 -14.31
CA PRO A 153 -9.96 22.93 -14.45
C PRO A 153 -11.21 23.20 -15.30
#